data_AF-N9MVP1-F1
#
_entry.id   AF-N9MVP1-F1
#
_cell.length_a   1.000
_cell.length_b   1.000
_cell.length_c   1.000
_cell.angle_alpha   90.00
_cell.angle_beta   90.00
_cell.angle_gamma   90.00
#
_symmetry.space_group_name_H-M   'P 1'
#
loop_
_entity.id
_entity.type
_entity.pdbx_description
1 polymer ?
#
loop_
_entity_poly.entity_id
_entity_poly.type
_entity_poly.pdbx_seq_one_letter_code
_entity_poly.pdbx_strand_id
1 'polypeptide(L)'
;MKVISFLLVVFFSSFFKVEANSVQLNPNDFALKVCLDDNYEKIKAYQRENLRDYSSFNVGTPEQQLALSNFVKSNTKFFYKENLPIYVESSSEKSNAIFQKCMEFYKSDKLKRFIKINYK
;
A
#
# COMPACT_ATOMS: atom_id res chain seq x y z
N MET A 1 -52.47 -37.59 20.03
CA MET A 1 -51.05 -37.23 20.21
C MET A 1 -50.40 -37.08 18.85
N LYS A 2 -50.10 -35.84 18.42
CA LYS A 2 -49.36 -35.56 17.18
C LYS A 2 -48.11 -34.78 17.59
N VAL A 3 -46.97 -35.43 17.40
CA VAL A 3 -45.64 -34.90 17.68
C VAL A 3 -45.35 -33.83 16.62
N ILE A 4 -45.33 -32.56 17.02
CA ILE A 4 -44.92 -31.46 16.14
C ILE A 4 -43.40 -31.46 16.12
N SER A 5 -42.86 -31.96 15.02
CA SER A 5 -41.44 -32.02 14.73
C SER A 5 -40.87 -30.60 14.62
N PHE A 6 -40.01 -30.23 15.57
CA PHE A 6 -39.18 -29.04 15.52
C PHE A 6 -38.18 -29.16 14.37
N LEU A 7 -38.49 -28.56 13.22
CA LEU A 7 -37.51 -28.30 12.16
C LEU A 7 -36.68 -27.09 12.59
N LEU A 8 -35.67 -27.35 13.42
CA LEU A 8 -34.50 -26.50 13.62
C LEU A 8 -33.77 -26.40 12.27
N VAL A 9 -34.17 -25.43 11.46
CA VAL A 9 -33.42 -25.06 10.24
C VAL A 9 -32.13 -24.41 10.73
N VAL A 10 -31.10 -25.24 10.72
CA VAL A 10 -29.70 -24.93 10.92
C VAL A 10 -29.28 -23.91 9.87
N PHE A 11 -29.48 -22.62 10.15
CA PHE A 11 -28.79 -21.53 9.47
C PHE A 11 -27.32 -21.51 9.95
N PHE A 12 -26.58 -22.58 9.67
CA PHE A 12 -25.15 -22.47 9.48
C PHE A 12 -24.97 -21.77 8.13
N SER A 13 -25.11 -20.44 8.14
CA SER A 13 -24.56 -19.61 7.08
C SER A 13 -23.08 -19.95 7.03
N SER A 14 -22.74 -20.74 6.03
CA SER A 14 -21.38 -21.01 5.64
C SER A 14 -20.71 -19.65 5.51
N PHE A 15 -19.83 -19.31 6.44
CA PHE A 15 -18.90 -18.22 6.24
C PHE A 15 -18.07 -18.63 5.03
N PHE A 16 -18.50 -18.23 3.84
CA PHE A 16 -17.68 -18.26 2.66
C PHE A 16 -16.48 -17.38 2.99
N LYS A 17 -15.38 -18.01 3.41
CA LYS A 17 -14.09 -17.35 3.49
C LYS A 17 -13.75 -17.02 2.05
N VAL A 18 -14.06 -15.80 1.63
CA VAL A 18 -13.57 -15.25 0.38
C VAL A 18 -12.06 -15.18 0.58
N GLU A 19 -11.37 -16.20 0.08
CA GLU A 19 -9.92 -16.21 -0.02
C GLU A 19 -9.59 -15.26 -1.16
N ALA A 20 -9.65 -13.97 -0.86
CA ALA A 20 -9.12 -12.95 -1.75
C ALA A 20 -7.66 -13.33 -1.99
N ASN A 21 -7.29 -13.59 -3.23
CA ASN A 21 -5.90 -13.81 -3.63
C ASN A 21 -5.13 -12.50 -3.35
N SER A 22 -4.69 -12.34 -2.11
CA SER A 22 -3.94 -11.16 -1.68
C SER A 22 -2.56 -11.21 -2.33
N VAL A 23 -2.17 -10.11 -2.97
CA VAL A 23 -0.84 -10.00 -3.54
C VAL A 23 0.16 -9.82 -2.40
N GLN A 24 1.01 -10.81 -2.18
CA GLN A 24 2.10 -10.71 -1.22
C GLN A 24 3.21 -9.82 -1.82
N LEU A 25 3.40 -8.65 -1.22
CA LEU A 25 4.45 -7.71 -1.64
C LEU A 25 5.81 -8.21 -1.17
N ASN A 26 6.82 -8.00 -2.02
CA ASN A 26 8.22 -8.04 -1.60
C ASN A 26 8.63 -6.70 -0.95
N PRO A 27 9.81 -6.60 -0.32
CA PRO A 27 10.23 -5.36 0.35
C PRO A 27 10.32 -4.12 -0.56
N ASN A 28 10.67 -4.28 -1.86
CA ASN A 28 10.73 -3.14 -2.78
C ASN A 28 9.34 -2.62 -3.11
N ASP A 29 8.39 -3.52 -3.39
CA ASP A 29 7.03 -3.15 -3.76
C ASP A 29 6.27 -2.57 -2.57
N PHE A 30 6.50 -3.10 -1.37
CA PHE A 30 6.02 -2.47 -0.13
C PHE A 30 6.59 -1.06 0.06
N ALA A 31 7.88 -0.86 -0.20
CA ALA A 31 8.48 0.46 -0.11
C ALA A 31 7.89 1.46 -1.13
N LEU A 32 7.62 1.02 -2.37
CA LEU A 32 6.94 1.83 -3.36
C LEU A 32 5.53 2.20 -2.91
N LYS A 33 4.75 1.22 -2.43
CA LYS A 33 3.41 1.43 -1.89
C LYS A 33 3.40 2.46 -0.75
N VAL A 34 4.29 2.32 0.23
CA VAL A 34 4.40 3.28 1.34
C VAL A 34 4.73 4.69 0.84
N CYS A 35 5.62 4.82 -0.15
CA CYS A 35 5.97 6.12 -0.73
C CYS A 35 4.77 6.79 -1.40
N LEU A 36 4.04 6.05 -2.23
CA LEU A 36 2.89 6.55 -2.97
C LEU A 36 1.76 6.93 -2.02
N ASP A 37 1.37 6.02 -1.12
CA ASP A 37 0.28 6.26 -0.17
C ASP A 37 0.55 7.47 0.72
N ASP A 38 1.75 7.56 1.32
CA ASP A 38 2.09 8.67 2.21
C ASP A 38 2.09 10.04 1.51
N ASN A 39 2.47 10.09 0.22
CA ASN A 39 2.53 11.36 -0.51
C ASN A 39 1.20 11.74 -1.17
N TYR A 40 0.41 10.78 -1.68
CA TYR A 40 -0.90 11.06 -2.26
C TYR A 40 -1.95 11.42 -1.20
N GLU A 41 -1.91 10.81 -0.01
CA GLU A 41 -2.79 11.20 1.11
C GLU A 41 -2.53 12.66 1.54
N LYS A 42 -1.27 13.13 1.53
CA LYS A 42 -0.90 14.51 1.91
C LYS A 42 -1.49 15.58 0.98
N ILE A 43 -1.71 15.24 -0.29
CA ILE A 43 -2.39 16.14 -1.24
C ILE A 43 -3.89 15.84 -1.35
N LYS A 44 -4.41 14.94 -0.51
CA LYS A 44 -5.81 14.52 -0.48
C LYS A 44 -6.31 13.95 -1.81
N ALA A 45 -5.41 13.34 -2.60
CA ALA A 45 -5.80 12.69 -3.85
C ALA A 45 -6.67 11.45 -3.59
N TYR A 46 -6.40 10.76 -2.48
CA TYR A 46 -7.23 9.68 -1.94
C TYR A 46 -6.97 9.50 -0.44
N GLN A 47 -7.78 8.66 0.20
CA GLN A 47 -7.49 8.08 1.52
C GLN A 47 -7.24 6.58 1.31
N ARG A 48 -6.23 6.01 1.99
CA ARG A 48 -5.77 4.63 1.75
C ARG A 48 -6.85 3.58 1.98
N GLU A 49 -7.73 3.80 2.96
CA GLU A 49 -8.89 2.95 3.25
C GLU A 49 -9.86 2.82 2.07
N ASN A 50 -9.88 3.80 1.15
CA ASN A 50 -10.77 3.81 0.00
C ASN A 50 -10.19 3.09 -1.23
N LEU A 51 -8.89 2.75 -1.23
CA LEU A 51 -8.23 2.13 -2.38
C LEU A 51 -8.66 0.68 -2.62
N ARG A 52 -9.27 0.02 -1.62
CA ARG A 52 -9.57 -1.43 -1.66
C ARG A 52 -8.35 -2.26 -2.08
N ASP A 53 -7.17 -1.84 -1.63
CA ASP A 53 -5.92 -2.54 -1.90
C ASP A 53 -5.76 -3.71 -0.91
N TYR A 54 -5.89 -4.93 -1.44
CA TYR A 54 -5.78 -6.18 -0.69
C TYR A 54 -4.36 -6.75 -0.70
N SER A 55 -3.35 -6.00 -1.14
CA SER A 55 -1.95 -6.43 -1.04
C SER A 55 -1.51 -6.47 0.43
N SER A 56 -0.66 -7.45 0.75
CA SER A 56 -0.15 -7.66 2.11
C SER A 56 1.38 -7.70 2.14
N PHE A 57 1.99 -7.31 3.25
CA PHE A 57 3.43 -7.37 3.44
C PHE A 57 3.75 -8.11 4.74
N ASN A 58 4.20 -9.36 4.62
CA ASN A 58 4.47 -10.27 5.74
C ASN A 58 5.89 -10.83 5.66
N VAL A 59 6.83 -10.06 5.11
CA VAL A 59 8.23 -10.47 4.97
C VAL A 59 9.03 -9.92 6.15
N GLY A 60 9.82 -10.77 6.80
CA GLY A 60 10.62 -10.40 7.98
C GLY A 60 9.80 -10.22 9.25
N THR A 61 10.46 -9.80 10.34
CA THR A 61 9.81 -9.55 11.64
C THR A 61 8.98 -8.26 11.60
N PRO A 62 7.98 -8.09 12.51
CA PRO A 62 7.23 -6.84 12.63
C PRO A 62 8.14 -5.60 12.80
N GLU A 63 9.25 -5.72 13.51
CA GLU A 63 10.23 -4.65 13.70
C GLU A 63 10.92 -4.29 12.38
N GLN A 64 11.30 -5.28 11.57
CA GLN A 64 11.86 -5.04 10.24
C GLN A 64 10.84 -4.34 9.33
N GLN A 65 9.59 -4.80 9.32
CA GLN A 65 8.51 -4.19 8.53
C GLN A 65 8.27 -2.72 8.93
N LEU A 66 8.21 -2.44 10.23
CA LEU A 66 8.10 -1.08 10.75
C LEU A 66 9.32 -0.22 10.38
N ALA A 67 10.52 -0.79 10.49
CA ALA A 67 11.75 -0.10 10.13
C ALA A 67 11.78 0.28 8.64
N LEU A 68 11.34 -0.60 7.75
CA LEU A 68 11.23 -0.29 6.32
C LEU A 68 10.21 0.83 6.05
N SER A 69 9.01 0.74 6.64
CA SER A 69 8.01 1.81 6.51
C SER A 69 8.56 3.17 6.98
N ASN A 70 9.20 3.22 8.15
CA ASN A 70 9.78 4.45 8.69
C ASN A 70 10.94 4.97 7.85
N PHE A 71 11.79 4.07 7.35
CA PHE A 71 12.88 4.41 6.45
C PHE A 71 12.36 5.05 5.16
N VAL A 72 11.32 4.48 4.53
CA VAL A 72 10.69 5.07 3.34
C VAL A 72 10.13 6.45 3.66
N LYS A 73 9.25 6.56 4.66
CA LYS A 73 8.61 7.83 5.04
C LYS A 73 9.63 8.93 5.32
N SER A 74 10.71 8.64 6.06
CA SER A 74 11.74 9.64 6.37
C SER A 74 12.47 10.17 5.14
N ASN A 75 12.65 9.35 4.11
CA ASN A 75 13.35 9.72 2.88
C ASN A 75 12.44 10.34 1.80
N THR A 76 11.13 10.10 1.86
CA THR A 76 10.19 10.50 0.79
C THR A 76 9.14 11.51 1.26
N LYS A 77 9.14 11.92 2.54
CA LYS A 77 8.07 12.75 3.16
C LYS A 77 7.74 14.07 2.48
N PHE A 78 8.60 14.59 1.60
CA PHE A 78 8.43 15.88 0.94
C PHE A 78 8.19 15.79 -0.57
N PHE A 79 8.12 14.58 -1.15
CA PHE A 79 7.94 14.44 -2.60
C PHE A 79 6.62 15.04 -3.10
N TYR A 80 5.58 15.09 -2.24
CA TYR A 80 4.32 15.78 -2.53
C TYR A 80 4.45 17.29 -2.78
N LYS A 81 5.55 17.92 -2.37
CA LYS A 81 5.80 19.36 -2.59
C LYS A 81 6.47 19.62 -3.95
N GLU A 82 6.99 18.59 -4.60
CA GLU A 82 7.67 18.70 -5.87
C GLU A 82 6.67 18.67 -7.01
N ASN A 83 6.79 19.65 -7.91
CA ASN A 83 5.98 19.76 -9.10
C ASN A 83 6.85 19.56 -10.32
N LEU A 84 6.36 18.82 -11.31
CA LEU A 84 7.04 18.73 -12.59
C LEU A 84 6.63 19.94 -13.44
N PRO A 85 7.58 20.59 -14.12
CA PRO A 85 7.26 21.50 -15.21
C PRO A 85 6.84 20.66 -16.43
N ILE A 86 5.66 20.03 -16.35
CA ILE A 86 5.06 19.38 -17.52
C ILE A 86 4.23 20.45 -18.22
N TYR A 87 4.62 20.76 -19.45
CA TYR A 87 3.77 21.53 -20.36
C TYR A 87 2.62 20.63 -20.80
N VAL A 88 1.43 20.87 -20.27
CA VAL A 88 0.20 20.25 -20.76
C VAL A 88 -0.48 21.28 -21.65
N GLU A 89 -0.64 20.99 -22.95
CA GLU A 89 -1.20 21.93 -23.94
C GLU A 89 -2.58 22.51 -23.53
N SER A 90 -3.30 21.83 -22.63
CA SER A 90 -4.66 22.20 -22.22
C SER A 90 -4.81 22.63 -20.76
N SER A 91 -3.75 22.67 -19.94
CA SER A 91 -3.87 23.12 -18.55
C SER A 91 -2.63 23.88 -18.08
N SER A 92 -2.85 25.05 -17.51
CA SER A 92 -1.84 25.82 -16.75
C SER A 92 -1.47 25.15 -15.41
N GLU A 93 -1.93 23.92 -15.18
CA GLU A 93 -1.80 23.22 -13.92
C GLU A 93 -0.51 22.39 -13.90
N LYS A 94 0.33 22.66 -12.89
CA LYS A 94 1.52 21.88 -12.62
C LYS A 94 1.12 20.44 -12.27
N SER A 95 1.61 19.47 -13.03
CA SER A 95 1.43 18.06 -12.70
C SER A 95 2.33 17.67 -11.52
N ASN A 96 1.78 16.91 -10.55
CA ASN A 96 2.53 16.51 -9.36
C ASN A 96 3.67 15.53 -9.74
N ALA A 97 4.81 15.65 -9.06
CA ALA A 97 5.98 14.79 -9.31
C ALA A 97 5.98 13.48 -8.52
N ILE A 98 4.92 13.18 -7.76
CA ILE A 98 4.93 12.14 -6.71
C ILE A 98 5.32 10.78 -7.28
N PHE A 99 4.65 10.35 -8.35
CA PHE A 99 4.94 9.07 -8.98
C PHE A 99 6.40 8.97 -9.42
N GLN A 100 6.89 9.97 -10.15
CA GLN A 100 8.28 10.00 -10.63
C GLN A 100 9.27 9.92 -9.45
N LYS A 101 9.07 10.73 -8.41
CA LYS A 101 9.96 10.77 -7.24
C LYS A 101 9.94 9.46 -6.45
N CYS A 102 8.77 8.83 -6.30
CA CYS A 102 8.69 7.50 -5.70
C CYS A 102 9.38 6.43 -6.56
N MET A 103 9.31 6.51 -7.89
CA MET A 103 10.03 5.61 -8.78
C MET A 103 11.55 5.82 -8.77
N GLU A 104 12.02 7.07 -8.67
CA GLU A 104 13.44 7.40 -8.46
C GLU A 104 13.94 6.80 -7.14
N PHE A 105 13.18 6.96 -6.05
CA PHE A 105 13.51 6.37 -4.76
C PHE A 105 13.49 4.84 -4.79
N TYR A 106 12.49 4.23 -5.44
CA TYR A 106 12.39 2.78 -5.64
C TYR A 106 13.64 2.19 -6.31
N LYS A 107 14.20 2.90 -7.30
CA LYS A 107 15.42 2.49 -8.00
C LYS A 107 16.71 2.86 -7.28
N SER A 108 16.64 3.62 -6.19
CA SER A 108 17.81 4.19 -5.51
C SER A 108 18.69 3.15 -4.82
N ASP A 109 20.00 3.37 -4.82
CA ASP A 109 20.95 2.54 -4.07
C ASP A 109 20.69 2.60 -2.56
N LYS A 110 20.10 3.69 -2.09
CA LYS A 110 19.76 3.86 -0.68
C LYS A 110 18.72 2.82 -0.26
N LEU A 111 17.63 2.67 -1.01
CA LEU A 111 16.62 1.65 -0.75
C LEU A 111 17.18 0.24 -0.93
N LYS A 112 17.90 -0.01 -2.03
CA LYS A 112 18.55 -1.31 -2.29
C LYS A 112 19.46 -1.75 -1.16
N ARG A 113 20.29 -0.84 -0.63
CA ARG A 113 21.19 -1.13 0.50
C ARG A 113 20.42 -1.43 1.77
N PHE A 114 19.39 -0.65 2.09
CA PHE A 114 18.55 -0.90 3.27
C PHE A 114 17.93 -2.30 3.21
N ILE A 115 17.31 -2.66 2.07
CA ILE A 115 16.67 -3.97 1.91
C ILE A 115 17.71 -5.09 1.99
N LYS A 116 18.85 -4.95 1.30
CA LYS A 116 19.94 -5.93 1.32
C LYS A 116 20.53 -6.18 2.71
N ILE A 117 20.48 -5.21 3.61
CA ILE A 117 20.99 -5.38 4.98
C ILE A 117 19.94 -6.04 5.88
N ASN A 118 18.67 -5.67 5.72
CA ASN A 118 17.61 -6.02 6.67
C ASN A 118 16.75 -7.24 6.28
N TYR A 119 16.78 -7.70 5.03
CA TYR A 119 15.90 -8.76 4.52
C TYR A 119 16.69 -9.87 3.78
N LYS A 120 17.84 -10.26 4.32
CA LYS A 120 18.61 -11.42 3.84
C LYS A 120 17.99 -12.73 4.28
#